data_AF-F1W0D5-F1
#
_entry.id   AF-F1W0D5-F1
#
_cell.length_a   1.000
_cell.length_b   1.000
_cell.length_c   1.000
_cell.angle_alpha   90.00
_cell.angle_beta   90.00
_cell.angle_gamma   90.00
#
_symmetry.space_group_name_H-M   'P 1'
#
loop_
_entity.id
_entity.type
_entity.pdbx_description
1 polymer ?
#
loop_
_entity_poly.entity_id
_entity_poly.type
_entity_poly.pdbx_seq_one_letter_code
_entity_poly.pdbx_strand_id
1 'polypeptide(L)' 'MNVSSIGSLSTNLSSAKTDQAIGIAVLKKALDSETSTASALLDALPAVPTTSSLPSNLGRTINTTA' A
#
# COMPACT_ATOMS: atom_id res chain seq x y z
N MET A 1 -1.45 34.09 39.75
CA MET A 1 -0.35 33.36 39.08
C MET A 1 -0.64 31.85 39.06
N ASN A 2 -1.72 31.44 38.40
CA ASN A 2 -2.15 30.03 38.28
C ASN A 2 -2.93 29.87 36.96
N VAL A 3 -3.76 30.87 36.62
CA VAL A 3 -4.43 31.03 35.32
C VAL A 3 -3.46 31.11 34.14
N SER A 4 -2.28 31.73 34.30
CA SER A 4 -1.25 31.76 33.26
C SER A 4 -0.61 30.37 33.03
N SER A 5 -0.48 29.58 34.10
CA SER A 5 0.04 28.20 34.05
C SER A 5 -0.98 27.23 33.45
N ILE A 6 -2.27 27.44 33.71
CA ILE A 6 -3.36 26.69 33.08
C ILE A 6 -3.50 27.06 31.61
N GLY A 7 -3.32 28.34 31.25
CA GLY A 7 -3.27 28.80 29.87
C GLY A 7 -2.14 28.16 29.08
N SER A 8 -0.92 28.16 29.63
CA SER A 8 0.23 27.50 28.98
C SER A 8 0.08 25.98 28.90
N LEU A 9 -0.48 25.33 29.93
CA LEU A 9 -0.78 23.90 29.89
C LEU A 9 -1.83 23.55 28.82
N SER A 10 -2.90 24.33 28.71
CA SER A 10 -3.95 24.13 27.71
C SER A 10 -3.40 24.29 26.30
N THR A 11 -2.54 25.29 26.08
CA THR A 11 -1.82 25.48 24.82
C THR A 11 -0.92 24.29 24.50
N ASN A 12 -0.10 23.85 25.46
CA ASN A 12 0.78 22.69 25.28
C ASN A 12 -0.02 21.40 24.97
N LEU A 13 -1.15 21.19 25.63
CA LEU A 13 -2.04 20.06 25.36
C LEU A 13 -2.62 20.16 23.94
N SER A 14 -3.07 21.35 23.52
CA SER A 14 -3.62 21.57 22.18
C SER A 14 -2.58 21.32 21.08
N SER A 15 -1.34 21.79 21.29
CA SER A 15 -0.21 21.49 20.40
C SER A 15 0.06 19.98 20.34
N ALA A 16 0.17 19.32 21.49
CA ALA A 16 0.40 17.87 21.53
C ALA A 16 -0.72 17.06 20.86
N LYS A 17 -1.99 17.49 20.98
CA LYS A 17 -3.12 16.86 20.28
C LYS A 17 -3.03 17.04 18.77
N THR A 18 -2.60 18.22 18.33
CA THR A 18 -2.42 18.54 16.91
C THR A 18 -1.30 17.69 16.31
N ASP A 19 -0.16 17.59 16.98
CA ASP A 19 0.99 16.78 16.53
C ASP A 19 0.62 15.30 16.40
N GLN A 20 -0.13 14.77 17.37
CA GLN A 20 -0.65 13.40 17.31
C GLN A 20 -1.62 13.19 16.14
N ALA A 21 -2.53 14.14 15.89
CA ALA A 21 -3.48 14.06 14.79
C ALA A 21 -2.76 14.09 13.43
N ILE A 22 -1.73 14.94 13.29
CA ILE A 22 -0.87 15.00 12.10
C ILE A 22 -0.13 13.67 11.93
N GLY A 23 0.48 13.13 12.98
CA GLY A 23 1.18 11.84 12.92
C GLY A 23 0.28 10.70 12.42
N ILE A 24 -0.95 10.63 12.94
CA ILE A 24 -1.95 9.64 12.49
C ILE A 24 -2.37 9.91 11.04
N ALA A 25 -2.58 11.16 10.65
CA ALA A 25 -2.97 11.51 9.28
C ALA A 25 -1.88 11.16 8.26
N VAL A 26 -0.60 11.41 8.59
CA VAL A 26 0.55 11.03 7.76
C VAL A 26 0.67 9.51 7.68
N LEU A 27 0.52 8.79 8.79
CA LEU A 27 0.53 7.33 8.80
C LEU A 27 -0.58 6.76 7.90
N LYS A 28 -1.81 7.27 8.01
CA LYS A 28 -2.92 6.88 7.12
C LYS A 28 -2.59 7.17 5.66
N LYS A 29 -2.08 8.36 5.35
CA LYS A 29 -1.68 8.72 3.99
C LYS A 29 -0.59 7.80 3.43
N ALA A 30 0.35 7.35 4.27
CA ALA A 30 1.38 6.40 3.88
C ALA A 30 0.77 5.03 3.53
N LEU A 31 -0.13 4.52 4.37
CA LEU A 31 -0.86 3.26 4.12
C LEU A 31 -1.72 3.33 2.84
N ASP A 32 -2.43 4.45 2.65
CA ASP A 32 -3.24 4.67 1.44
C ASP A 32 -2.35 4.71 0.18
N SER A 33 -1.18 5.35 0.28
CA SER A 33 -0.23 5.45 -0.84
C SER A 33 0.42 4.10 -1.17
N GLU A 34 0.72 3.27 -0.16
CA GLU A 34 1.22 1.92 -0.34
C GLU A 34 0.20 1.05 -1.10
N THR A 35 -1.07 1.14 -0.71
CA THR A 35 -2.16 0.41 -1.38
C THR A 35 -2.30 0.83 -2.85
N SER A 36 -2.31 2.15 -3.12
CA SER A 36 -2.37 2.66 -4.50
C SER A 36 -1.16 2.24 -5.33
N THR A 37 0.03 2.18 -4.72
CA THR A 37 1.25 1.74 -5.39
C THR A 37 1.20 0.24 -5.70
N ALA A 38 0.71 -0.58 -4.76
CA ALA A 38 0.55 -2.02 -4.96
C ALA A 38 -0.43 -2.32 -6.10
N SER A 39 -1.56 -1.60 -6.19
CA SER A 39 -2.50 -1.73 -7.31
C SER A 39 -1.89 -1.33 -8.64
N ALA A 40 -1.15 -0.23 -8.69
CA ALA A 40 -0.47 0.22 -9.91
C ALA A 40 0.60 -0.79 -10.39
N LEU A 41 1.32 -1.43 -9.46
CA LEU A 41 2.27 -2.50 -9.79
C LEU A 41 1.58 -3.75 -10.32
N LEU A 42 0.39 -4.09 -9.79
CA LEU A 42 -0.41 -5.22 -10.28
C LEU A 42 -0.91 -4.95 -11.71
N ASP A 43 -1.41 -3.74 -11.99
CA ASP A 43 -1.87 -3.34 -13.33
C ASP A 43 -0.73 -3.23 -14.34
N ALA A 44 0.47 -2.87 -13.88
CA ALA A 44 1.67 -2.83 -14.71
C ALA A 44 2.22 -4.22 -15.06
N LEU A 45 1.74 -5.28 -14.39
CA LEU A 45 2.18 -6.63 -14.71
C LEU A 45 1.64 -7.00 -16.11
N PRO A 46 2.52 -7.35 -17.06
CA PRO A 46 2.06 -7.75 -18.39
C PRO A 46 1.15 -8.97 -18.25
N ALA A 47 0.05 -8.98 -19.00
CA ALA A 47 -0.84 -10.13 -19.07
C ALA A 47 0.00 -11.38 -19.38
N VAL A 48 -0.06 -12.39 -18.50
CA VAL A 48 0.57 -13.70 -18.75
C VAL A 48 0.01 -14.17 -20.08
N PRO A 49 0.84 -14.40 -21.11
CA PRO A 49 0.34 -14.85 -22.39
C PRO A 49 -0.29 -16.23 -22.17
N THR A 50 -1.62 -16.26 -22.08
CA THR A 50 -2.40 -17.49 -22.09
C THR A 50 -2.29 -18.06 -23.49
N THR A 51 -1.24 -18.85 -23.71
CA THR A 51 -1.20 -19.91 -24.73
C THR A 51 -1.52 -19.48 -26.18
N SER A 52 -1.29 -18.23 -26.57
CA SER A 52 -1.66 -17.70 -27.89
C SER A 52 -0.89 -18.30 -29.07
N SER A 53 0.02 -19.26 -28.86
CA SER A 53 0.82 -19.86 -29.94
C SER A 53 1.13 -21.34 -29.73
N LEU A 54 0.27 -22.09 -29.03
CA LEU A 54 0.46 -23.54 -28.93
C LEU A 54 -0.37 -24.22 -30.04
N PRO A 55 0.28 -24.87 -31.02
CA PRO A 55 -0.41 -25.64 -32.05
C PRO A 55 -1.32 -26.69 -31.41
N SER A 56 -2.45 -26.99 -32.05
CA SER A 56 -3.46 -27.96 -31.57
C SER A 56 -2.91 -29.38 -31.32
N ASN A 57 -1.71 -29.67 -31.83
CA ASN A 57 -1.01 -30.94 -31.69
C ASN A 57 0.12 -30.94 -30.64
N LEU A 58 0.30 -29.88 -29.84
CA LEU A 58 1.30 -29.87 -28.77
C LEU A 58 0.92 -30.87 -27.67
N GLY A 59 1.88 -31.70 -27.23
CA GLY A 59 1.63 -32.74 -26.22
C GLY A 59 0.96 -34.03 -26.73
N ARG A 60 0.74 -34.18 -28.04
CA ARG A 60 0.17 -35.43 -28.61
C ARG A 60 1.17 -36.56 -28.78
N THR A 61 2.47 -36.25 -28.80
CA THR A 61 3.55 -37.23 -28.90
C THR A 61 4.45 -37.09 -27.69
N ILE A 62 4.42 -38.07 -26.79
CA ILE A 62 5.38 -38.19 -25.69
C ILE A 62 6.33 -39.32 -26.05
N ASN A 63 7.62 -39.04 -26.20
CA ASN A 63 8.62 -40.08 -26.40
C ASN A 63 8.90 -40.73 -25.03
N THR A 64 8.29 -41.90 -24.77
CA THR A 64 8.65 -42.73 -23.62
C THR A 64 9.79 -43.66 -24.03
N THR A 65 10.92 -43.60 -23.32
CA THR A 65 11.98 -44.63 -23.42
C THR A 65 11.60 -45.80 -22.53
N ALA A 66 11.80 -47.02 -23.00
CA ALA A 66 11.64 -48.26 -22.22
C ALA A 66 12.96 -48.64 -21.55
#